data_AF-A0A9E1IMF9-F1
#
_entry.id   AF-A0A9E1IMF9-F1
#
_cell.length_a   1.000
_cell.length_b   1.000
_cell.length_c   1.000
_cell.angle_alpha   90.00
_cell.angle_beta   90.00
_cell.angle_gamma   90.00
#
_symmetry.space_group_name_H-M   'P 1'
#
loop_
_entity.id
_entity.type
_entity.pdbx_description
1 polymer ?
#
loop_
_entity_poly.entity_id
_entity_poly.type
_entity_poly.pdbx_seq_one_letter_code
_entity_poly.pdbx_strand_id
1 'polypeptide(L)'
;MNSTVINLTIALCFLLLIPGCTGKAQSATWLEGLAFSWTSFNHRLSHLEVRLDQDEAELGLVGGTSTSGIVTVLPSGCDPGTCTEYPFYDDATMWVKWGKATTKAQFAHASLEVIATPDGGSASTTAVFDRRIKGDVTAILQGLRLSTDYALAGGDACYTPANGWLPTAMSLVIDEPVKTGKDEVLVEVTAKFEAGPTLEENRACLDEVLDEVQVAIQVDVLLVATKKSHESHTVSHYLAYEWNGDQIDPTPQPEPDQQEQSFDIAIEDALVGWSEIDFRFQQEGEERGAYIRSLSVMADSAGWASGHGSNYSPGTQLSAFDYEFSGVVRAVDVAAEVEGGTTDTLIDVLVDEEGIPQTTTMTLE
;
A
#
# COMPACT_ATOMS: atom_id res chain seq x y z
N MET A 1 56.87 -5.08 -76.57
CA MET A 1 55.43 -4.85 -76.30
C MET A 1 55.10 -5.57 -75.01
N ASN A 2 55.21 -4.85 -73.90
CA ASN A 2 55.02 -5.36 -72.55
C ASN A 2 53.66 -4.89 -72.05
N SER A 3 52.78 -5.82 -71.70
CA SER A 3 51.52 -5.52 -71.04
C SER A 3 51.58 -6.06 -69.61
N THR A 4 51.79 -5.15 -68.68
CA THR A 4 51.75 -5.39 -67.23
C THR A 4 50.29 -5.29 -66.78
N VAL A 5 49.73 -6.38 -66.26
CA VAL A 5 48.39 -6.41 -65.67
C VAL A 5 48.52 -6.01 -64.19
N ILE A 6 47.88 -4.91 -63.80
CA ILE A 6 47.79 -4.45 -62.41
C ILE A 6 46.49 -5.01 -61.83
N ASN A 7 46.59 -5.96 -60.91
CA ASN A 7 45.46 -6.42 -60.09
C ASN A 7 45.22 -5.40 -58.97
N LEU A 8 44.10 -4.69 -59.06
CA LEU A 8 43.62 -3.77 -58.04
C LEU A 8 42.75 -4.55 -57.04
N THR A 9 43.34 -5.01 -55.95
CA THR A 9 42.59 -5.62 -54.84
C THR A 9 41.85 -4.52 -54.08
N ILE A 10 40.57 -4.33 -54.39
CA ILE A 10 39.66 -3.49 -53.60
C ILE A 10 39.39 -4.22 -52.28
N ALA A 11 40.08 -3.81 -51.22
CA ALA A 11 39.74 -4.17 -49.86
C ALA A 11 38.42 -3.45 -49.50
N LEU A 12 37.31 -4.16 -49.70
CA LEU A 12 35.99 -3.73 -49.26
C LEU A 12 35.98 -3.85 -47.72
N CYS A 13 36.31 -2.76 -47.03
CA CYS A 13 36.00 -2.61 -45.62
C CYS A 13 34.49 -2.71 -45.44
N PHE A 14 34.00 -3.90 -45.16
CA PHE A 14 32.70 -4.10 -44.54
C PHE A 14 32.75 -3.40 -43.18
N LEU A 15 32.31 -2.14 -43.14
CA LEU A 15 31.74 -1.55 -41.94
C LEU A 15 30.54 -2.44 -41.57
N LEU A 16 30.81 -3.45 -40.75
CA LEU A 16 29.80 -4.09 -39.92
C LEU A 16 29.21 -2.98 -39.05
N LEU A 17 28.13 -2.39 -39.53
CA LEU A 17 27.16 -1.67 -38.72
C LEU A 17 26.61 -2.69 -37.73
N ILE A 18 27.32 -2.86 -36.61
CA ILE A 18 26.76 -3.50 -35.42
C ILE A 18 25.51 -2.66 -35.12
N PRO A 19 24.28 -3.21 -35.23
CA PRO A 19 23.10 -2.47 -34.85
C PRO A 19 23.33 -2.07 -33.40
N GLY A 20 23.53 -0.76 -33.18
CA GLY A 20 23.76 -0.23 -31.85
C GLY A 20 22.61 -0.73 -30.98
N CYS A 21 22.95 -1.40 -29.88
CA CYS A 21 22.02 -1.76 -28.81
C CYS A 21 21.42 -0.49 -28.22
N THR A 22 20.51 0.14 -28.97
CA THR A 22 19.60 1.14 -28.45
C THR A 22 18.72 0.38 -27.46
N GLY A 23 18.74 0.82 -26.19
CA GLY A 23 17.96 0.18 -25.15
C GLY A 23 16.50 0.12 -25.59
N LYS A 24 15.93 -1.09 -25.63
CA LYS A 24 14.49 -1.25 -25.86
C LYS A 24 13.74 -0.47 -24.78
N ALA A 25 12.69 0.22 -25.20
CA ALA A 25 11.79 0.83 -24.25
C ALA A 25 11.12 -0.28 -23.42
N GLN A 26 10.90 -0.01 -22.14
CA GLN A 26 10.14 -0.85 -21.22
C GLN A 26 8.95 -0.04 -20.70
N SER A 27 7.87 -0.75 -20.40
CA SER A 27 6.66 -0.17 -19.83
C SER A 27 6.54 -0.63 -18.38
N ALA A 28 6.01 0.24 -17.53
CA ALA A 28 5.65 -0.08 -16.16
C ALA A 28 4.37 0.64 -15.78
N THR A 29 3.58 0.00 -14.92
CA THR A 29 2.42 0.55 -14.21
C THR A 29 2.74 0.49 -12.71
N TRP A 30 2.42 1.53 -11.97
CA TRP A 30 2.73 1.63 -10.53
C TRP A 30 1.64 2.36 -9.75
N LEU A 31 1.70 2.23 -8.43
CA LEU A 31 0.73 2.76 -7.50
C LEU A 31 1.15 4.17 -7.07
N GLU A 32 0.34 5.16 -7.43
CA GLU A 32 0.51 6.54 -6.95
C GLU A 32 -0.33 6.78 -5.68
N GLY A 33 -1.40 6.01 -5.51
CA GLY A 33 -2.22 6.07 -4.31
C GLY A 33 -3.31 5.01 -4.23
N LEU A 34 -3.84 4.83 -3.02
CA LEU A 34 -4.98 3.98 -2.74
C LEU A 34 -5.88 4.66 -1.70
N ALA A 35 -7.17 4.37 -1.74
CA ALA A 35 -8.08 4.70 -0.66
C ALA A 35 -9.18 3.68 -0.50
N PHE A 36 -9.78 3.66 0.68
CA PHE A 36 -11.03 2.95 0.92
C PHE A 36 -11.95 3.75 1.86
N SER A 37 -13.25 3.47 1.78
CA SER A 37 -14.21 3.82 2.82
C SER A 37 -15.33 2.79 2.94
N TRP A 38 -15.75 2.55 4.18
CA TRP A 38 -16.94 1.75 4.46
C TRP A 38 -18.21 2.57 4.27
N THR A 39 -19.26 1.91 3.82
CA THR A 39 -20.57 2.54 3.62
C THR A 39 -21.31 2.70 4.95
N SER A 40 -21.22 1.71 5.83
CA SER A 40 -22.09 1.57 7.00
C SER A 40 -21.37 1.64 8.34
N PHE A 41 -20.91 0.53 8.91
CA PHE A 41 -20.55 0.43 10.32
C PHE A 41 -19.16 -0.15 10.58
N ASN A 42 -18.57 -0.82 9.60
CA ASN A 42 -17.27 -1.47 9.75
C ASN A 42 -16.21 -0.42 10.12
N HIS A 43 -15.24 -0.87 10.90
CA HIS A 43 -14.23 -0.01 11.52
C HIS A 43 -12.98 -0.78 11.95
N ARG A 44 -12.94 -2.08 11.67
CA ARG A 44 -11.78 -2.94 11.92
C ARG A 44 -11.26 -3.39 10.58
N LEU A 45 -9.95 -3.41 10.45
CA LEU A 45 -9.31 -3.91 9.23
C LEU A 45 -8.89 -5.35 9.45
N SER A 46 -9.36 -6.27 8.60
CA SER A 46 -8.88 -7.65 8.58
C SER A 46 -8.03 -7.95 7.34
N HIS A 47 -8.45 -7.45 6.19
CA HIS A 47 -7.74 -7.59 4.94
C HIS A 47 -7.81 -6.28 4.15
N LEU A 48 -6.69 -5.87 3.56
CA LEU A 48 -6.61 -4.82 2.55
C LEU A 48 -5.65 -5.31 1.48
N GLU A 49 -6.05 -5.24 0.21
CA GLU A 49 -5.23 -5.65 -0.91
C GLU A 49 -5.41 -4.69 -2.08
N VAL A 50 -4.29 -4.23 -2.61
CA VAL A 50 -4.20 -3.47 -3.86
C VAL A 50 -2.97 -3.97 -4.59
N ARG A 51 -3.16 -4.62 -5.74
CA ARG A 51 -2.05 -5.11 -6.57
C ARG A 51 -2.25 -4.65 -8.00
N LEU A 52 -1.23 -4.00 -8.55
CA LEU A 52 -1.28 -3.49 -9.91
C LEU A 52 -0.55 -4.41 -10.88
N ASP A 53 -1.23 -4.73 -11.97
CA ASP A 53 -0.65 -5.25 -13.19
C ASP A 53 -0.63 -4.14 -14.27
N GLN A 54 -0.28 -4.49 -15.51
CA GLN A 54 -0.09 -3.54 -16.60
C GLN A 54 -1.36 -2.72 -16.92
N ASP A 55 -2.52 -3.38 -16.91
CA ASP A 55 -3.80 -2.82 -17.36
C ASP A 55 -4.95 -3.10 -16.36
N GLU A 56 -4.66 -3.72 -15.21
CA GLU A 56 -5.65 -4.13 -14.21
C GLU A 56 -5.14 -3.88 -12.78
N ALA A 57 -6.08 -3.67 -11.86
CA ALA A 57 -5.87 -3.67 -10.42
C ALA A 57 -6.68 -4.80 -9.77
N GLU A 58 -6.03 -5.58 -8.91
CA GLU A 58 -6.69 -6.52 -8.01
C GLU A 58 -6.89 -5.85 -6.65
N LEU A 59 -8.14 -5.77 -6.22
CA LEU A 59 -8.55 -5.07 -5.00
C LEU A 59 -9.23 -6.04 -4.05
N GLY A 60 -8.90 -5.95 -2.77
CA GLY A 60 -9.58 -6.69 -1.71
C GLY A 60 -9.70 -5.83 -0.47
N LEU A 61 -10.86 -5.88 0.17
CA LEU A 61 -11.04 -5.30 1.48
C LEU A 61 -11.96 -6.23 2.25
N VAL A 62 -11.57 -6.57 3.47
CA VAL A 62 -12.41 -7.29 4.42
C VAL A 62 -12.23 -6.59 5.75
N GLY A 63 -13.33 -6.18 6.37
CA GLY A 63 -13.22 -5.67 7.72
C GLY A 63 -13.38 -6.78 8.74
N GLY A 64 -13.70 -6.42 9.98
CA GLY A 64 -13.84 -7.43 11.03
C GLY A 64 -15.06 -8.34 10.87
N THR A 65 -15.54 -8.91 11.98
CA THR A 65 -16.71 -9.80 12.05
C THR A 65 -17.99 -9.31 11.39
N SER A 66 -18.06 -8.05 10.99
CA SER A 66 -19.06 -7.50 10.10
C SER A 66 -19.20 -8.30 8.79
N THR A 67 -18.10 -8.68 8.14
CA THR A 67 -18.14 -9.03 6.71
C THR A 67 -17.98 -10.51 6.38
N SER A 68 -17.61 -11.33 7.36
CA SER A 68 -17.41 -12.75 7.09
C SER A 68 -18.73 -13.50 6.85
N GLY A 69 -19.87 -13.02 7.36
CA GLY A 69 -21.15 -13.75 7.35
C GLY A 69 -21.12 -15.10 8.09
N ILE A 70 -19.94 -15.52 8.55
CA ILE A 70 -19.63 -16.74 9.26
C ILE A 70 -19.63 -16.37 10.73
N VAL A 71 -20.52 -17.00 11.49
CA VAL A 71 -20.47 -16.92 12.96
C VAL A 71 -19.17 -17.58 13.40
N THR A 72 -18.20 -16.77 13.84
CA THR A 72 -16.91 -17.28 14.30
C THR A 72 -17.14 -18.25 15.46
N VAL A 73 -16.63 -19.47 15.31
CA VAL A 73 -16.65 -20.46 16.40
C VAL A 73 -15.64 -20.00 17.43
N LEU A 74 -16.14 -19.54 18.58
CA LEU A 74 -15.27 -19.10 19.68
C LEU A 74 -14.36 -20.26 20.14
N PRO A 75 -13.07 -19.98 20.43
CA PRO A 75 -12.13 -20.96 20.98
C PRO A 75 -12.66 -21.62 22.26
N SER A 76 -12.23 -22.85 22.51
CA SER A 76 -12.63 -23.58 23.73
C SER A 76 -12.11 -22.86 24.97
N GLY A 77 -13.00 -22.17 25.70
CA GLY A 77 -12.65 -21.35 26.87
C GLY A 77 -13.15 -19.91 26.81
N CYS A 78 -13.61 -19.42 25.65
CA CYS A 78 -14.28 -18.12 25.57
C CYS A 78 -15.66 -18.19 26.24
N ASP A 79 -15.95 -17.26 27.15
CA ASP A 79 -17.31 -17.06 27.65
C ASP A 79 -18.13 -16.36 26.56
N PRO A 80 -19.23 -16.98 26.06
CA PRO A 80 -20.09 -16.35 25.06
C PRO A 80 -20.61 -14.97 25.46
N GLY A 81 -20.75 -14.68 26.77
CA GLY A 81 -21.21 -13.39 27.28
C GLY A 81 -20.19 -12.25 27.17
N THR A 82 -18.90 -12.57 27.04
CA THR A 82 -17.79 -11.59 26.98
C THR A 82 -17.02 -11.62 25.66
N CYS A 83 -17.42 -12.51 24.74
CA CYS A 83 -16.82 -12.68 23.42
C CYS A 83 -17.86 -12.50 22.29
N THR A 84 -18.94 -11.75 22.55
CA THR A 84 -20.00 -11.57 21.54
C THR A 84 -19.53 -10.58 20.49
N GLU A 85 -19.28 -11.08 19.28
CA GLU A 85 -19.12 -10.26 18.09
C GLU A 85 -20.40 -10.30 17.27
N TYR A 86 -20.86 -9.12 16.84
CA TYR A 86 -22.11 -8.97 16.10
C TYR A 86 -21.81 -8.87 14.61
N PRO A 87 -22.27 -9.83 13.77
CA PRO A 87 -22.09 -9.73 12.34
C PRO A 87 -22.99 -8.63 11.75
N PHE A 88 -22.43 -7.86 10.82
CA PHE A 88 -23.07 -6.74 10.13
C PHE A 88 -22.49 -6.62 8.72
N TYR A 89 -23.29 -6.91 7.69
CA TYR A 89 -22.85 -6.70 6.32
C TYR A 89 -22.54 -5.21 6.06
N ASP A 90 -21.42 -4.97 5.38
CA ASP A 90 -21.01 -3.63 4.95
C ASP A 90 -20.45 -3.72 3.53
N ASP A 91 -20.62 -2.64 2.78
CA ASP A 91 -20.03 -2.47 1.46
C ASP A 91 -18.90 -1.45 1.58
N ALA A 92 -17.91 -1.53 0.70
CA ALA A 92 -16.83 -0.56 0.67
C ALA A 92 -16.61 -0.03 -0.73
N THR A 93 -16.23 1.24 -0.81
CA THR A 93 -15.65 1.79 -2.03
C THR A 93 -14.14 1.75 -1.87
N MET A 94 -13.45 1.34 -2.93
CA MET A 94 -12.00 1.45 -3.05
C MET A 94 -11.63 2.32 -4.24
N TRP A 95 -10.57 3.09 -4.07
CA TRP A 95 -9.98 3.94 -5.10
C TRP A 95 -8.53 3.53 -5.31
N VAL A 96 -8.10 3.55 -6.56
CA VAL A 96 -6.70 3.36 -6.94
C VAL A 96 -6.30 4.52 -7.84
N LYS A 97 -5.22 5.19 -7.46
CA LYS A 97 -4.51 6.12 -8.33
C LYS A 97 -3.25 5.45 -8.86
N TRP A 98 -3.09 5.46 -10.17
CA TRP A 98 -2.05 4.72 -10.86
C TRP A 98 -1.34 5.60 -11.88
N GLY A 99 -0.07 5.26 -12.13
CA GLY A 99 0.75 5.86 -13.17
C GLY A 99 1.29 4.80 -14.11
N LYS A 100 1.49 5.16 -15.38
CA LYS A 100 1.99 4.30 -16.45
C LYS A 100 2.94 5.07 -17.35
N ALA A 101 4.04 4.44 -17.74
CA ALA A 101 5.00 5.06 -18.65
C ALA A 101 5.70 4.01 -19.51
N THR A 102 6.05 4.40 -20.74
CA THR A 102 6.94 3.64 -21.63
C THR A 102 8.22 4.44 -21.87
N THR A 103 9.35 3.96 -21.35
CA THR A 103 10.60 4.72 -21.27
C THR A 103 11.83 3.85 -21.57
N LYS A 104 13.00 4.49 -21.72
CA LYS A 104 14.31 3.82 -21.77
C LYS A 104 14.88 3.46 -20.40
N ALA A 105 14.24 3.90 -19.30
CA ALA A 105 14.56 3.43 -17.96
C ALA A 105 14.48 1.90 -17.89
N GLN A 106 15.10 1.35 -16.85
CA GLN A 106 15.07 -0.08 -16.55
C GLN A 106 14.11 -0.31 -15.39
N PHE A 107 13.25 -1.31 -15.51
CA PHE A 107 12.35 -1.72 -14.44
C PHE A 107 12.69 -3.14 -13.95
N ALA A 108 12.48 -3.38 -12.66
CA ALA A 108 12.50 -4.70 -12.04
C ALA A 108 11.47 -4.71 -10.91
N HIS A 109 11.02 -5.90 -10.52
CA HIS A 109 10.01 -6.10 -9.50
C HIS A 109 10.56 -6.94 -8.36
N ALA A 110 10.14 -6.64 -7.14
CA ALA A 110 10.35 -7.44 -5.95
C ALA A 110 9.02 -7.64 -5.23
N SER A 111 8.83 -8.81 -4.63
CA SER A 111 7.70 -9.10 -3.75
C SER A 111 8.26 -9.77 -2.51
N LEU A 112 7.84 -9.30 -1.34
CA LEU A 112 8.27 -9.81 -0.05
C LEU A 112 7.15 -9.69 0.98
N GLU A 113 7.16 -10.59 1.96
CA GLU A 113 6.23 -10.61 3.08
C GLU A 113 6.97 -10.24 4.36
N VAL A 114 6.42 -9.29 5.12
CA VAL A 114 6.88 -8.87 6.43
C VAL A 114 5.81 -9.25 7.45
N ILE A 115 6.20 -9.90 8.55
CA ILE A 115 5.32 -10.06 9.70
C ILE A 115 5.48 -8.81 10.57
N ALA A 116 4.51 -7.92 10.49
CA ALA A 116 4.47 -6.69 11.25
C ALA A 116 3.95 -6.94 12.67
N THR A 117 4.68 -6.40 13.64
CA THR A 117 4.37 -6.45 15.07
C THR A 117 4.43 -5.04 15.66
N PRO A 118 4.05 -4.82 16.93
CA PRO A 118 4.19 -3.52 17.58
C PRO A 118 5.64 -3.00 17.64
N ASP A 119 6.62 -3.90 17.70
CA ASP A 119 8.05 -3.58 17.69
C ASP A 119 8.63 -3.40 16.27
N GLY A 120 7.83 -3.72 15.24
CA GLY A 120 8.23 -3.75 13.85
C GLY A 120 8.77 -5.11 13.41
N GLY A 121 8.67 -5.36 12.10
CA GLY A 121 9.27 -6.49 11.42
C GLY A 121 10.00 -6.01 10.16
N SER A 122 10.95 -6.81 9.67
CA SER A 122 11.61 -6.55 8.39
C SER A 122 11.83 -7.82 7.57
N ALA A 123 11.86 -7.64 6.26
CA ALA A 123 12.23 -8.69 5.31
C ALA A 123 13.02 -8.07 4.16
N SER A 124 13.83 -8.89 3.49
CA SER A 124 14.60 -8.46 2.32
C SER A 124 14.57 -9.50 1.21
N THR A 125 14.69 -9.02 -0.03
CA THR A 125 14.73 -9.86 -1.23
C THR A 125 15.63 -9.24 -2.29
N THR A 126 16.07 -10.05 -3.26
CA THR A 126 16.88 -9.58 -4.39
C THR A 126 16.03 -9.53 -5.65
N ALA A 127 15.93 -8.35 -6.24
CA ALA A 127 15.38 -8.17 -7.58
C ALA A 127 16.48 -8.25 -8.64
N VAL A 128 16.10 -8.74 -9.82
CA VAL A 128 17.02 -8.88 -10.96
C VAL A 128 16.48 -8.08 -12.14
N PHE A 129 17.33 -7.21 -12.70
CA PHE A 129 17.05 -6.51 -13.94
C PHE A 129 17.45 -7.38 -15.15
N ASP A 130 16.71 -7.30 -16.25
CA ASP A 130 17.00 -8.03 -17.51
C ASP A 130 18.38 -7.73 -18.14
N ARG A 131 19.03 -6.67 -17.66
CA ARG A 131 20.31 -6.18 -18.16
C ARG A 131 21.01 -5.40 -17.06
N ARG A 132 22.35 -5.30 -17.20
CA ARG A 132 23.21 -4.50 -16.32
C ARG A 132 22.60 -3.12 -16.04
N ILE A 133 22.51 -2.78 -14.75
CA ILE A 133 21.95 -1.53 -14.25
C ILE A 133 22.81 -0.34 -14.72
N LYS A 134 22.14 0.72 -15.18
CA LYS A 134 22.78 1.98 -15.58
C LYS A 134 22.19 3.14 -14.79
N GLY A 135 23.02 3.78 -13.97
CA GLY A 135 22.60 4.90 -13.14
C GLY A 135 22.17 4.43 -11.75
N ASP A 136 21.33 5.21 -11.10
CA ASP A 136 20.81 4.95 -9.75
C ASP A 136 19.51 4.17 -9.81
N VAL A 137 19.16 3.54 -8.68
CA VAL A 137 17.96 2.71 -8.54
C VAL A 137 17.11 3.35 -7.45
N THR A 138 15.82 3.49 -7.72
CA THR A 138 14.82 3.97 -6.76
C THR A 138 13.78 2.88 -6.58
N ALA A 139 13.30 2.67 -5.35
CA ALA A 139 12.25 1.73 -5.02
C ALA A 139 10.97 2.50 -4.66
N ILE A 140 9.84 2.08 -5.21
CA ILE A 140 8.51 2.60 -4.85
C ILE A 140 7.51 1.46 -4.69
N LEU A 141 6.46 1.72 -3.92
CA LEU A 141 5.33 0.82 -3.73
C LEU A 141 4.59 0.60 -5.07
N GLN A 142 4.38 -0.65 -5.43
CA GLN A 142 3.56 -1.06 -6.57
C GLN A 142 2.25 -1.73 -6.12
N GLY A 143 2.28 -2.37 -4.96
CA GLY A 143 1.12 -3.05 -4.39
C GLY A 143 1.36 -3.42 -2.93
N LEU A 144 0.27 -3.63 -2.22
CA LEU A 144 0.24 -3.95 -0.80
C LEU A 144 -0.88 -4.95 -0.55
N ARG A 145 -0.60 -5.96 0.27
CA ARG A 145 -1.62 -6.77 0.93
C ARG A 145 -1.33 -6.84 2.42
N LEU A 146 -2.30 -6.46 3.23
CA LEU A 146 -2.34 -6.59 4.67
C LEU A 146 -3.35 -7.68 5.03
N SER A 147 -2.94 -8.65 5.83
CA SER A 147 -3.82 -9.70 6.38
C SER A 147 -3.60 -9.87 7.87
N THR A 148 -4.70 -9.75 8.63
CA THR A 148 -4.70 -9.99 10.07
C THR A 148 -4.92 -11.45 10.43
N ASP A 149 -5.25 -12.32 9.46
CA ASP A 149 -5.39 -13.76 9.67
C ASP A 149 -4.02 -14.44 9.77
N TYR A 150 -3.27 -14.07 10.80
CA TYR A 150 -2.00 -14.64 11.18
C TYR A 150 -2.06 -15.04 12.65
N ALA A 151 -1.43 -16.15 13.00
CA ALA A 151 -1.47 -16.65 14.38
C ALA A 151 -0.88 -15.62 15.36
N LEU A 152 -1.47 -15.48 16.54
CA LEU A 152 -0.93 -14.65 17.60
C LEU A 152 0.41 -15.18 18.09
N ALA A 153 1.27 -14.30 18.60
CA ALA A 153 2.59 -14.69 19.08
C ALA A 153 2.54 -15.63 20.29
N GLY A 154 1.51 -15.50 21.13
CA GLY A 154 1.25 -16.40 22.28
C GLY A 154 0.51 -17.69 21.92
N GLY A 155 0.05 -17.84 20.68
CA GLY A 155 -0.65 -19.03 20.18
C GLY A 155 -2.18 -18.90 20.25
N ASP A 156 -2.86 -19.95 20.69
CA ASP A 156 -4.32 -19.97 20.77
C ASP A 156 -4.81 -19.00 21.86
N ALA A 157 -5.55 -17.97 21.47
CA ALA A 157 -6.21 -17.06 22.38
C ALA A 157 -7.73 -17.22 22.31
N CYS A 158 -8.44 -16.43 23.11
CA CYS A 158 -9.90 -16.33 23.06
C CYS A 158 -10.39 -15.53 21.82
N TYR A 159 -9.51 -14.76 21.19
CA TYR A 159 -9.80 -13.90 20.04
C TYR A 159 -9.24 -14.50 18.74
N THR A 160 -9.96 -14.33 17.62
CA THR A 160 -9.53 -14.80 16.30
C THR A 160 -9.03 -13.62 15.47
N PRO A 161 -7.72 -13.59 15.10
CA PRO A 161 -7.13 -12.47 14.35
C PRO A 161 -7.81 -12.14 13.01
N ALA A 162 -8.44 -13.13 12.35
CA ALA A 162 -9.27 -12.92 11.16
C ALA A 162 -10.49 -11.98 11.38
N ASN A 163 -10.80 -11.62 12.63
CA ASN A 163 -11.89 -10.70 12.96
C ASN A 163 -11.44 -9.22 12.97
N GLY A 164 -10.20 -8.93 12.57
CA GLY A 164 -9.66 -7.61 12.33
C GLY A 164 -9.40 -6.75 13.56
N TRP A 165 -8.42 -5.84 13.46
CA TRP A 165 -7.96 -5.03 14.60
C TRP A 165 -8.39 -3.56 14.51
N LEU A 166 -8.36 -2.88 15.65
CA LEU A 166 -8.42 -1.43 15.77
C LEU A 166 -6.99 -0.88 15.90
N PRO A 167 -6.35 -0.40 14.82
CA PRO A 167 -4.95 -0.01 14.90
C PRO A 167 -4.74 1.29 15.69
N THR A 168 -3.63 1.39 16.41
CA THR A 168 -3.05 2.66 16.89
C THR A 168 -1.89 3.11 16.01
N ALA A 169 -1.28 2.18 15.27
CA ALA A 169 -0.26 2.49 14.28
C ALA A 169 -0.24 1.48 13.12
N MET A 170 0.02 2.00 11.92
CA MET A 170 0.32 1.20 10.73
C MET A 170 1.45 1.90 9.98
N SER A 171 2.57 1.22 9.73
CA SER A 171 3.63 1.79 8.92
C SER A 171 4.30 0.79 8.00
N LEU A 172 4.82 1.32 6.89
CA LEU A 172 5.54 0.62 5.85
C LEU A 172 6.68 1.52 5.36
N VAL A 173 7.89 0.96 5.32
CA VAL A 173 9.11 1.64 4.84
C VAL A 173 9.80 0.73 3.83
N ILE A 174 10.01 1.23 2.62
CA ILE A 174 10.86 0.62 1.59
C ILE A 174 12.21 1.33 1.66
N ASP A 175 13.24 0.62 2.09
CA ASP A 175 14.58 1.18 2.23
C ASP A 175 15.23 1.50 0.89
N GLU A 176 16.27 2.33 0.93
CA GLU A 176 17.09 2.62 -0.24
C GLU A 176 17.68 1.34 -0.85
N PRO A 177 17.41 1.05 -2.13
CA PRO A 177 17.85 -0.19 -2.75
C PRO A 177 19.38 -0.27 -2.87
N VAL A 178 19.95 -1.43 -2.49
CA VAL A 178 21.40 -1.65 -2.50
C VAL A 178 21.81 -2.52 -3.69
N LYS A 179 22.65 -2.00 -4.59
CA LYS A 179 23.19 -2.79 -5.71
C LYS A 179 24.15 -3.85 -5.18
N THR A 180 23.80 -5.12 -5.34
CA THR A 180 24.62 -6.28 -4.92
C THR A 180 25.39 -6.90 -6.08
N GLY A 181 24.92 -6.70 -7.31
CA GLY A 181 25.50 -7.26 -8.53
C GLY A 181 25.55 -6.24 -9.68
N LYS A 182 25.77 -6.76 -10.91
CA LYS A 182 25.71 -5.91 -12.12
C LYS A 182 24.27 -5.59 -12.52
N ASP A 183 23.36 -6.49 -12.17
CA ASP A 183 21.96 -6.58 -12.52
C ASP A 183 21.08 -6.96 -11.32
N GLU A 184 21.66 -7.05 -10.12
CA GLU A 184 20.98 -7.44 -8.88
C GLU A 184 20.92 -6.27 -7.89
N VAL A 185 19.76 -6.15 -7.24
CA VAL A 185 19.48 -5.13 -6.21
C VAL A 185 18.81 -5.80 -5.02
N LEU A 186 19.36 -5.59 -3.83
CA LEU A 186 18.73 -5.93 -2.55
C LEU A 186 17.73 -4.83 -2.20
N VAL A 187 16.51 -5.25 -1.88
CA VAL A 187 15.42 -4.42 -1.36
C VAL A 187 15.11 -4.92 0.04
N GLU A 188 15.00 -3.99 0.98
CA GLU A 188 14.56 -4.25 2.35
C GLU A 188 13.27 -3.46 2.61
N VAL A 189 12.35 -4.11 3.30
CA VAL A 189 11.09 -3.50 3.73
C VAL A 189 10.93 -3.72 5.22
N THR A 190 10.59 -2.65 5.92
CA THR A 190 10.21 -2.66 7.33
C THR A 190 8.73 -2.31 7.44
N ALA A 191 8.00 -2.99 8.32
CA ALA A 191 6.60 -2.67 8.57
C ALA A 191 6.27 -2.80 10.06
N LYS A 192 5.33 -1.98 10.54
CA LYS A 192 4.82 -2.01 11.92
C LYS A 192 3.30 -2.03 11.89
N PHE A 193 2.72 -2.80 12.81
CA PHE A 193 1.30 -2.78 13.10
C PHE A 193 1.10 -2.85 14.61
N GLU A 194 0.31 -1.94 15.15
CA GLU A 194 -0.01 -1.90 16.58
C GLU A 194 -1.53 -1.83 16.72
N ALA A 195 -2.11 -2.76 17.48
CA ALA A 195 -3.53 -2.72 17.83
C ALA A 195 -3.73 -2.01 19.17
N GLY A 196 -4.81 -1.24 19.28
CA GLY A 196 -5.23 -0.63 20.53
C GLY A 196 -6.46 -1.32 21.12
N PRO A 197 -6.73 -1.08 22.42
CA PRO A 197 -7.86 -1.68 23.12
C PRO A 197 -9.18 -1.09 22.64
N THR A 198 -10.23 -1.89 22.80
CA THR A 198 -11.62 -1.49 22.53
C THR A 198 -12.20 -0.67 23.67
N LEU A 199 -11.72 -0.89 24.90
CA LEU A 199 -12.29 -0.36 26.15
C LEU A 199 -13.74 -0.80 26.40
N GLU A 200 -14.15 -1.92 25.81
CA GLU A 200 -15.49 -2.49 25.96
C GLU A 200 -15.43 -3.77 26.80
N GLU A 201 -16.19 -3.85 27.91
CA GLU A 201 -16.18 -5.03 28.80
C GLU A 201 -16.51 -6.34 28.07
N ASN A 202 -17.39 -6.28 27.05
CA ASN A 202 -17.78 -7.41 26.21
C ASN A 202 -16.76 -7.76 25.10
N ARG A 203 -15.59 -7.11 25.09
CA ARG A 203 -14.46 -7.36 24.18
C ARG A 203 -13.13 -7.46 24.94
N ALA A 204 -13.17 -7.66 26.26
CA ALA A 204 -11.97 -7.81 27.10
C ALA A 204 -10.97 -8.85 26.56
N CYS A 205 -11.50 -9.90 25.91
CA CYS A 205 -10.68 -10.90 25.25
C CYS A 205 -9.75 -10.33 24.14
N LEU A 206 -10.22 -9.38 23.33
CA LEU A 206 -9.38 -8.72 22.32
C LEU A 206 -8.30 -7.88 23.01
N ASP A 207 -8.69 -7.16 24.07
CA ASP A 207 -7.80 -6.27 24.82
C ASP A 207 -6.69 -7.04 25.56
N GLU A 208 -6.93 -8.30 25.94
CA GLU A 208 -5.95 -9.17 26.62
C GLU A 208 -4.79 -9.64 25.73
N VAL A 209 -4.91 -9.55 24.40
CA VAL A 209 -3.94 -10.13 23.45
C VAL A 209 -3.32 -9.11 22.49
N LEU A 210 -3.45 -7.81 22.77
CA LEU A 210 -2.98 -6.73 21.88
C LEU A 210 -1.47 -6.76 21.64
N ASP A 211 -0.68 -7.19 22.62
CA ASP A 211 0.78 -7.30 22.53
C ASP A 211 1.24 -8.55 21.75
N GLU A 212 0.31 -9.47 21.46
CA GLU A 212 0.56 -10.69 20.68
C GLU A 212 0.22 -10.54 19.18
N VAL A 213 -0.24 -9.36 18.78
CA VAL A 213 -0.71 -9.07 17.42
C VAL A 213 0.42 -9.24 16.41
N GLN A 214 0.11 -9.98 15.34
CA GLN A 214 0.95 -10.17 14.18
C GLN A 214 0.11 -9.98 12.92
N VAL A 215 0.63 -9.21 11.97
CA VAL A 215 -0.06 -8.92 10.71
C VAL A 215 0.89 -9.23 9.56
N ALA A 216 0.47 -10.09 8.64
CA ALA A 216 1.24 -10.37 7.44
C ALA A 216 1.03 -9.24 6.43
N ILE A 217 2.13 -8.59 6.04
CA ILE A 217 2.13 -7.50 5.07
C ILE A 217 2.98 -7.92 3.88
N GLN A 218 2.34 -8.26 2.77
CA GLN A 218 2.99 -8.49 1.49
C GLN A 218 3.12 -7.17 0.73
N VAL A 219 4.32 -6.90 0.21
CA VAL A 219 4.68 -5.63 -0.42
C VAL A 219 5.27 -5.92 -1.78
N ASP A 220 4.60 -5.43 -2.82
CA ASP A 220 5.09 -5.44 -4.19
C ASP A 220 5.82 -4.11 -4.45
N VAL A 221 7.09 -4.20 -4.84
CA VAL A 221 8.00 -3.06 -5.03
C VAL A 221 8.39 -2.96 -6.51
N LEU A 222 8.21 -1.78 -7.09
CA LEU A 222 8.77 -1.43 -8.39
C LEU A 222 10.12 -0.74 -8.21
N LEU A 223 11.14 -1.28 -8.88
CA LEU A 223 12.47 -0.69 -8.94
C LEU A 223 12.68 0.01 -10.27
N VAL A 224 13.10 1.27 -10.21
CA VAL A 224 13.36 2.12 -11.38
C VAL A 224 14.84 2.43 -11.44
N ALA A 225 15.52 1.93 -12.47
CA ALA A 225 16.92 2.23 -12.75
C ALA A 225 17.05 3.26 -13.88
N THR A 226 17.60 4.43 -13.55
CA THR A 226 17.78 5.55 -14.49
C THR A 226 19.07 6.33 -14.24
N LYS A 227 19.55 7.04 -15.26
CA LYS A 227 20.67 7.99 -15.13
C LYS A 227 20.22 9.42 -14.80
N LYS A 228 18.92 9.64 -14.74
CA LYS A 228 18.33 10.94 -14.43
C LYS A 228 18.27 11.16 -12.92
N SER A 229 17.92 12.38 -12.53
CA SER A 229 17.68 12.72 -11.13
C SER A 229 16.48 11.95 -10.58
N HIS A 230 16.57 11.65 -9.30
CA HIS A 230 15.45 11.28 -8.47
C HIS A 230 15.41 12.26 -7.29
N GLU A 231 14.21 12.51 -6.78
CA GLU A 231 13.98 13.37 -5.64
C GLU A 231 13.13 12.64 -4.61
N SER A 232 13.12 13.16 -3.39
CA SER A 232 12.43 12.55 -2.27
C SER A 232 11.84 13.65 -1.41
N HIS A 233 10.55 13.51 -1.15
CA HIS A 233 9.74 14.55 -0.55
C HIS A 233 9.04 13.94 0.66
N THR A 234 9.37 14.45 1.84
CA THR A 234 8.70 14.06 3.08
C THR A 234 7.42 14.86 3.22
N VAL A 235 6.34 14.16 3.52
CA VAL A 235 5.00 14.70 3.74
C VAL A 235 4.61 14.35 5.16
N SER A 236 4.08 15.31 5.91
CA SER A 236 3.63 15.06 7.27
C SER A 236 2.55 16.05 7.71
N HIS A 237 1.48 15.56 8.31
CA HIS A 237 0.47 16.40 8.94
C HIS A 237 -0.26 15.66 10.05
N TYR A 238 -0.99 16.45 10.82
CA TYR A 238 -1.86 15.98 11.88
C TYR A 238 -3.26 16.55 11.65
N LEU A 239 -4.28 15.76 11.90
CA LEU A 239 -5.67 16.21 11.88
C LEU A 239 -6.44 15.58 13.03
N ALA A 240 -7.24 16.40 13.71
CA ALA A 240 -8.13 16.00 14.78
C ALA A 240 -9.56 16.42 14.49
N TYR A 241 -10.49 15.51 14.75
CA TYR A 241 -11.93 15.70 14.74
C TYR A 241 -12.40 15.67 16.20
N GLU A 242 -12.51 16.87 16.78
CA GLU A 242 -12.84 17.05 18.19
C GLU A 242 -14.22 16.46 18.55
N TRP A 243 -14.34 15.98 19.78
CA TRP A 243 -15.64 15.64 20.35
C TRP A 243 -16.40 16.92 20.70
N ASN A 244 -17.64 17.03 20.22
CA ASN A 244 -18.50 18.19 20.46
C ASN A 244 -19.29 18.13 21.79
N GLY A 245 -19.21 17.02 22.55
CA GLY A 245 -19.89 16.87 23.85
C GLY A 245 -21.22 16.10 23.84
N ASP A 246 -21.74 15.66 22.68
CA ASP A 246 -23.00 14.89 22.60
C ASP A 246 -22.75 13.51 21.96
N GLN A 247 -22.95 12.44 22.74
CA GLN A 247 -22.82 11.06 22.26
C GLN A 247 -24.02 10.61 21.40
N ILE A 248 -25.14 11.34 21.46
CA ILE A 248 -26.37 11.03 20.71
C ILE A 248 -26.39 11.78 19.37
N ASP A 249 -25.71 12.91 19.27
CA ASP A 249 -25.60 13.74 18.06
C ASP A 249 -24.17 14.33 17.93
N PRO A 250 -23.16 13.49 17.63
CA PRO A 250 -21.84 14.00 17.30
C PRO A 250 -21.98 14.93 16.09
N THR A 251 -21.39 16.13 16.16
CA THR A 251 -21.41 17.08 15.04
C THR A 251 -20.87 16.33 13.81
N PRO A 252 -21.55 16.43 12.65
CA PRO A 252 -21.13 15.71 11.48
C PRO A 252 -19.65 15.95 11.19
N GLN A 253 -18.85 14.89 11.17
CA GLN A 253 -17.54 14.98 10.55
C GLN A 253 -17.78 15.25 9.05
N PRO A 254 -16.99 16.14 8.43
CA PRO A 254 -17.07 16.29 6.99
C PRO A 254 -16.77 14.95 6.36
N GLU A 255 -17.46 14.64 5.27
CA GLU A 255 -17.07 13.51 4.43
C GLU A 255 -15.59 13.72 4.05
N PRO A 256 -14.74 12.72 4.29
CA PRO A 256 -13.33 12.84 3.97
C PRO A 256 -13.20 13.00 2.46
N ASP A 257 -12.67 14.13 2.00
CA ASP A 257 -12.21 14.21 0.63
C ASP A 257 -10.94 13.36 0.53
N GLN A 258 -11.13 12.13 0.04
CA GLN A 258 -10.07 11.15 -0.12
C GLN A 258 -9.02 11.56 -1.16
N GLN A 259 -9.23 12.70 -1.83
CA GLN A 259 -8.35 13.30 -2.83
C GLN A 259 -7.72 14.64 -2.36
N GLU A 260 -8.02 15.15 -1.15
CA GLU A 260 -7.61 16.51 -0.73
C GLU A 260 -6.15 16.62 -0.23
N GLN A 261 -5.53 17.78 -0.51
CA GLN A 261 -4.08 18.01 -0.60
C GLN A 261 -3.60 19.19 0.26
N SER A 262 -2.50 19.04 1.01
CA SER A 262 -1.81 20.14 1.71
C SER A 262 -0.38 20.41 1.23
N PHE A 263 0.15 19.67 0.25
CA PHE A 263 1.59 19.72 -0.07
C PHE A 263 1.87 19.78 -1.56
N ASP A 264 2.22 20.97 -2.05
CA ASP A 264 2.78 21.14 -3.38
C ASP A 264 4.19 20.53 -3.42
N ILE A 265 4.40 19.53 -4.28
CA ILE A 265 5.69 18.98 -4.65
C ILE A 265 6.05 19.50 -6.04
N ALA A 266 7.23 20.09 -6.22
CA ALA A 266 7.65 20.58 -7.54
C ALA A 266 8.11 19.43 -8.44
N ILE A 267 7.17 18.66 -8.99
CA ILE A 267 7.41 17.55 -9.90
C ILE A 267 6.83 17.92 -11.27
N GLU A 268 7.62 17.80 -12.33
CA GLU A 268 7.14 17.85 -13.71
C GLU A 268 7.54 16.55 -14.41
N ASP A 269 6.58 15.87 -15.05
CA ASP A 269 6.78 14.68 -15.89
C ASP A 269 7.61 13.53 -15.26
N ALA A 270 7.46 13.31 -13.95
CA ALA A 270 8.16 12.24 -13.24
C ALA A 270 7.24 11.07 -12.90
N LEU A 271 7.84 9.88 -12.76
CA LEU A 271 7.22 8.75 -12.08
C LEU A 271 7.18 9.06 -10.58
N VAL A 272 5.99 8.98 -9.96
CA VAL A 272 5.76 9.33 -8.56
C VAL A 272 5.23 8.12 -7.80
N GLY A 273 5.79 7.80 -6.64
CA GLY A 273 5.27 6.71 -5.81
C GLY A 273 5.77 6.78 -4.37
N TRP A 274 5.10 6.04 -3.49
CA TRP A 274 5.43 6.02 -2.07
C TRP A 274 6.60 5.08 -1.78
N SER A 275 7.55 5.54 -0.95
CA SER A 275 8.55 4.67 -0.31
C SER A 275 8.33 4.54 1.20
N GLU A 276 7.54 5.42 1.80
CA GLU A 276 7.18 5.36 3.23
C GLU A 276 5.74 5.83 3.43
N ILE A 277 4.99 5.08 4.23
CA ILE A 277 3.64 5.39 4.69
C ILE A 277 3.61 5.08 6.19
N ASP A 278 3.29 6.05 7.03
CA ASP A 278 3.13 5.88 8.48
C ASP A 278 1.89 6.63 8.95
N PHE A 279 0.95 5.88 9.52
CA PHE A 279 -0.19 6.41 10.24
C PHE A 279 -0.08 6.09 11.72
N ARG A 280 -0.33 7.11 12.54
CA ARG A 280 -0.57 7.00 13.98
C ARG A 280 -1.95 7.53 14.27
N PHE A 281 -2.72 6.83 15.08
CA PHE A 281 -4.11 7.18 15.36
C PHE A 281 -4.31 7.38 16.87
N GLN A 282 -5.36 8.12 17.23
CA GLN A 282 -5.77 8.34 18.63
C GLN A 282 -4.60 8.82 19.52
N GLN A 283 -3.78 9.72 18.99
CA GLN A 283 -2.64 10.33 19.69
C GLN A 283 -3.11 11.29 20.80
N GLU A 284 -4.29 11.89 20.64
CA GLU A 284 -4.89 12.81 21.61
C GLU A 284 -6.25 12.28 22.08
N GLY A 285 -6.28 11.41 23.10
CA GLY A 285 -7.55 10.90 23.59
C GLY A 285 -7.48 9.76 24.59
N GLU A 286 -8.56 8.99 24.63
CA GLU A 286 -8.59 7.69 25.32
C GLU A 286 -7.57 6.75 24.66
N GLU A 287 -6.88 5.92 25.45
CA GLU A 287 -5.86 4.96 24.98
C GLU A 287 -6.47 3.80 24.17
N ARG A 288 -7.42 4.07 23.27
CA ARG A 288 -8.17 3.08 22.48
C ARG A 288 -7.62 2.93 21.06
N GLY A 289 -7.88 1.78 20.45
CA GLY A 289 -7.63 1.57 19.03
C GLY A 289 -8.55 2.42 18.14
N ALA A 290 -8.08 2.74 16.94
CA ALA A 290 -8.80 3.62 16.03
C ALA A 290 -9.88 2.87 15.24
N TYR A 291 -11.09 3.45 15.24
CA TYR A 291 -12.20 3.03 14.41
C TYR A 291 -12.04 3.56 12.98
N ILE A 292 -11.11 2.98 12.20
CA ILE A 292 -10.81 3.49 10.85
C ILE A 292 -11.98 3.17 9.91
N ARG A 293 -12.58 4.22 9.36
CA ARG A 293 -13.66 4.08 8.37
C ARG A 293 -13.35 4.54 6.98
N SER A 294 -12.40 5.45 6.86
CA SER A 294 -11.73 5.73 5.61
C SER A 294 -10.25 5.87 5.85
N LEU A 295 -9.47 5.47 4.85
CA LEU A 295 -8.04 5.71 4.80
C LEU A 295 -7.66 6.00 3.34
N SER A 296 -6.81 6.99 3.12
CA SER A 296 -6.22 7.24 1.80
C SER A 296 -4.74 7.58 1.91
N VAL A 297 -3.97 7.20 0.89
CA VAL A 297 -2.64 7.73 0.60
C VAL A 297 -2.60 8.02 -0.88
N MET A 298 -2.33 9.26 -1.27
CA MET A 298 -2.40 9.68 -2.66
C MET A 298 -1.24 10.61 -2.97
N ALA A 299 -0.51 10.36 -4.05
CA ALA A 299 0.49 11.26 -4.62
C ALA A 299 0.25 11.41 -6.12
N ASP A 300 0.81 12.46 -6.74
CA ASP A 300 0.75 12.60 -8.18
C ASP A 300 1.86 13.44 -8.81
N SER A 301 2.00 13.30 -10.12
CA SER A 301 2.96 14.01 -10.95
C SER A 301 2.57 15.46 -11.27
N ALA A 302 1.34 15.88 -10.95
CA ALA A 302 0.95 17.30 -10.98
C ALA A 302 1.49 18.08 -9.77
N GLY A 303 2.13 17.36 -8.85
CA GLY A 303 2.96 17.92 -7.80
C GLY A 303 2.25 17.97 -6.48
N TRP A 304 1.64 16.85 -6.07
CA TRP A 304 0.89 16.83 -4.82
C TRP A 304 1.00 15.49 -4.10
N ALA A 305 0.87 15.47 -2.76
CA ALA A 305 0.82 14.26 -1.94
C ALA A 305 0.03 14.44 -0.61
N SER A 306 -0.67 13.39 -0.18
CA SER A 306 -1.55 13.38 0.99
C SER A 306 -1.67 11.99 1.62
N GLY A 307 -2.03 11.96 2.89
CA GLY A 307 -2.51 10.78 3.59
C GLY A 307 -3.67 11.17 4.51
N HIS A 308 -4.79 10.46 4.45
CA HIS A 308 -5.99 10.84 5.20
C HIS A 308 -6.54 9.66 5.98
N GLY A 309 -7.00 9.91 7.20
CA GLY A 309 -7.77 8.96 7.99
C GLY A 309 -9.04 9.62 8.54
N SER A 310 -10.12 8.84 8.62
CA SER A 310 -11.32 9.26 9.37
C SER A 310 -12.04 8.06 9.98
N ASN A 311 -12.91 8.33 10.94
CA ASN A 311 -13.93 7.39 11.40
C ASN A 311 -15.33 7.73 10.86
N TYR A 312 -15.42 8.54 9.79
CA TYR A 312 -16.66 8.87 9.11
C TYR A 312 -17.15 7.71 8.24
N SER A 313 -18.44 7.40 8.31
CA SER A 313 -19.13 6.69 7.22
C SER A 313 -20.47 7.37 6.92
N PRO A 314 -21.01 7.20 5.70
CA PRO A 314 -22.32 7.74 5.35
C PRO A 314 -23.46 7.24 6.27
N GLY A 315 -23.36 6.00 6.76
CA GLY A 315 -24.39 5.37 7.60
C GLY A 315 -24.31 5.71 9.09
N THR A 316 -23.11 5.92 9.65
CA THR A 316 -22.93 6.19 11.09
C THR A 316 -21.71 7.07 11.34
N GLN A 317 -21.64 7.72 12.50
CA GLN A 317 -20.48 8.53 12.86
C GLN A 317 -20.06 8.24 14.29
N LEU A 318 -18.75 8.21 14.53
CA LEU A 318 -18.17 8.04 15.84
C LEU A 318 -17.51 9.36 16.27
N SER A 319 -17.63 9.70 17.55
CA SER A 319 -16.99 10.88 18.13
C SER A 319 -15.50 10.66 18.37
N ALA A 320 -14.74 11.76 18.33
CA ALA A 320 -13.30 11.83 18.64
C ALA A 320 -12.44 10.91 17.76
N PHE A 321 -11.76 11.53 16.80
CA PHE A 321 -10.76 10.85 15.98
C PHE A 321 -9.63 11.80 15.68
N ASP A 322 -8.41 11.35 15.84
CA ASP A 322 -7.24 12.07 15.37
C ASP A 322 -6.28 11.09 14.72
N TYR A 323 -5.47 11.62 13.82
CA TYR A 323 -4.37 10.89 13.23
C TYR A 323 -3.20 11.83 12.90
N GLU A 324 -2.01 11.27 13.00
CA GLU A 324 -0.79 11.80 12.40
C GLU A 324 -0.44 10.93 11.20
N PHE A 325 -0.13 11.58 10.08
CA PHE A 325 0.40 10.94 8.88
C PHE A 325 1.82 11.45 8.63
N SER A 326 2.72 10.54 8.30
CA SER A 326 4.03 10.83 7.73
C SER A 326 4.28 9.89 6.54
N GLY A 327 4.98 10.37 5.53
CA GLY A 327 5.37 9.53 4.40
C GLY A 327 6.47 10.15 3.55
N VAL A 328 7.01 9.34 2.65
CA VAL A 328 8.04 9.76 1.69
C VAL A 328 7.59 9.39 0.29
N VAL A 329 7.46 10.41 -0.55
CA VAL A 329 7.19 10.28 -1.98
C VAL A 329 8.51 10.36 -2.73
N ARG A 330 8.72 9.42 -3.66
CA ARG A 330 9.85 9.43 -4.59
C ARG A 330 9.37 9.89 -5.96
N ALA A 331 10.10 10.83 -6.54
CA ALA A 331 9.89 11.30 -7.90
C ALA A 331 11.10 10.92 -8.76
N VAL A 332 10.90 10.26 -9.90
CA VAL A 332 11.97 9.78 -10.77
C VAL A 332 11.76 10.31 -12.19
N ASP A 333 12.71 11.11 -12.70
CA ASP A 333 12.69 11.54 -14.10
C ASP A 333 13.00 10.33 -15.01
N VAL A 334 11.96 9.89 -15.72
CA VAL A 334 12.08 8.80 -16.70
C VAL A 334 12.16 9.31 -18.15
N ALA A 335 12.22 10.62 -18.37
CA ALA A 335 12.28 11.27 -19.68
C ALA A 335 11.23 10.72 -20.67
N ALA A 336 10.02 10.53 -20.17
CA ALA A 336 8.86 10.04 -20.91
C ALA A 336 7.60 10.73 -20.36
N GLU A 337 6.57 10.79 -21.18
CA GLU A 337 5.23 11.17 -20.74
C GLU A 337 4.71 10.08 -19.80
N VAL A 338 4.16 10.52 -18.67
CA VAL A 338 3.48 9.66 -17.70
C VAL A 338 1.98 9.81 -17.93
N GLU A 339 1.34 8.70 -18.25
CA GLU A 339 -0.12 8.58 -18.22
C GLU A 339 -0.51 8.22 -16.79
N GLY A 340 -1.59 8.81 -16.28
CA GLY A 340 -2.07 8.51 -14.95
C GLY A 340 -3.58 8.65 -14.87
N GLY A 341 -4.17 7.94 -13.94
CA GLY A 341 -5.61 7.88 -13.75
C GLY A 341 -5.99 7.54 -12.32
N THR A 342 -7.25 7.82 -12.00
CA THR A 342 -7.90 7.33 -10.79
C THR A 342 -9.09 6.49 -11.21
N THR A 343 -9.19 5.30 -10.66
CA THR A 343 -10.34 4.40 -10.89
C THR A 343 -10.90 3.99 -9.53
N ASP A 344 -12.23 3.96 -9.41
CA ASP A 344 -12.94 3.55 -8.21
C ASP A 344 -13.95 2.45 -8.51
N THR A 345 -14.20 1.62 -7.50
CA THR A 345 -15.22 0.59 -7.57
C THR A 345 -15.83 0.35 -6.20
N LEU A 346 -17.12 0.00 -6.19
CA LEU A 346 -17.72 -0.65 -5.05
C LEU A 346 -17.24 -2.11 -5.04
N ILE A 347 -16.83 -2.59 -3.87
CA ILE A 347 -16.46 -3.98 -3.67
C ILE A 347 -17.43 -4.62 -2.67
N ASP A 348 -17.88 -5.82 -3.03
CA ASP A 348 -18.58 -6.67 -2.09
C ASP A 348 -17.56 -7.16 -1.06
N VAL A 349 -17.71 -6.76 0.20
CA VAL A 349 -16.77 -7.08 1.27
C VAL A 349 -17.06 -8.50 1.75
N LEU A 350 -16.52 -9.49 1.04
CA LEU A 350 -16.88 -10.90 1.20
C LEU A 350 -15.67 -11.78 1.49
N VAL A 351 -15.95 -12.87 2.21
CA VAL A 351 -15.10 -14.06 2.26
C VAL A 351 -15.85 -15.23 1.61
N ASP A 352 -15.11 -16.19 1.06
CA ASP A 352 -15.72 -17.43 0.53
C ASP A 352 -16.15 -18.40 1.67
N GLU A 353 -16.63 -19.59 1.29
CA GLU A 353 -17.09 -20.61 2.26
C GLU A 353 -15.97 -21.10 3.18
N GLU A 354 -14.72 -20.91 2.78
CA GLU A 354 -13.50 -21.24 3.48
C GLU A 354 -12.96 -20.07 4.33
N GLY A 355 -13.60 -18.90 4.29
CA GLY A 355 -13.18 -17.69 5.00
C GLY A 355 -12.05 -16.91 4.31
N ILE A 356 -11.77 -17.20 3.04
CA ILE A 356 -10.74 -16.51 2.26
C ILE A 356 -11.31 -15.20 1.70
N PRO A 357 -10.63 -14.05 1.91
CA PRO A 357 -11.00 -12.78 1.30
C PRO A 357 -11.19 -12.88 -0.22
N GLN A 358 -12.30 -12.37 -0.72
CA GLN A 358 -12.52 -12.27 -2.16
C GLN A 358 -11.92 -10.98 -2.72
N THR A 359 -11.30 -11.08 -3.89
CA THR A 359 -10.76 -9.92 -4.61
C THR A 359 -11.64 -9.58 -5.81
N THR A 360 -11.67 -8.29 -6.14
CA THR A 360 -12.32 -7.72 -7.33
C THR A 360 -11.25 -7.22 -8.29
N THR A 361 -11.31 -7.67 -9.54
CA THR A 361 -10.45 -7.14 -10.61
C THR A 361 -11.11 -5.94 -11.27
N MET A 362 -10.35 -4.86 -11.40
CA MET A 362 -10.76 -3.60 -12.02
C MET A 362 -9.83 -3.28 -13.19
N THR A 363 -10.39 -2.87 -14.32
CA THR A 363 -9.59 -2.38 -15.47
C THR A 363 -9.13 -0.95 -15.20
N LEU A 364 -7.87 -0.66 -15.54
CA LEU A 364 -7.32 0.69 -15.51
C LEU A 364 -7.68 1.40 -16.81
N GLU A 365 -8.60 2.37 -16.75
CA GLU A 365 -9.11 3.12 -17.92
C GLU A 365 -8.45 4.48 -18.15
#